data_AF-A0A292DIG7-F1
#
_entry.id   AF-A0A292DIG7-F1
#
_cell.length_a   1.000
_cell.length_b   1.000
_cell.length_c   1.000
_cell.angle_alpha   90.00
_cell.angle_beta   90.00
_cell.angle_gamma   90.00
#
_symmetry.space_group_name_H-M   'P 1'
#
loop_
_entity.id
_entity.type
_entity.pdbx_description
1 polymer ?
#
loop_
_entity_poly.entity_id
_entity_poly.type
_entity_poly.pdbx_seq_one_letter_code
_entity_poly.pdbx_strand_id
1 'polypeptide(L)'
;MSSHALFNLRTKRNLEINELTDLLNKKYGTHYEPHQLWEWENHQHEPEFKDAMNLADFFDAPYELFVESKYQEYQQQLEDVDIRL
;
A
#
# COMPACT_ATOMS: atom_id res chain seq x y z
N MET A 1 5.57 -15.22 -3.93
CA MET A 1 4.46 -14.82 -4.81
C MET A 1 4.37 -13.32 -4.67
N SER A 2 4.79 -12.57 -5.70
CA SER A 2 4.92 -11.12 -5.66
C SER A 2 3.59 -10.49 -5.21
N SER A 3 3.62 -9.70 -4.13
CA SER A 3 2.43 -9.25 -3.42
C SER A 3 1.63 -8.22 -4.23
N HIS A 4 0.82 -8.65 -5.20
CA HIS A 4 -0.16 -7.79 -5.87
C HIS A 4 -1.34 -7.44 -4.94
N ALA A 5 -1.08 -7.13 -3.65
CA ALA A 5 -2.10 -6.98 -2.62
C ALA A 5 -3.13 -5.91 -2.99
N LEU A 6 -2.66 -4.73 -3.43
CA LEU A 6 -3.53 -3.64 -3.87
C LEU A 6 -4.42 -4.06 -5.06
N PHE A 7 -3.83 -4.67 -6.09
CA PHE A 7 -4.56 -5.15 -7.27
C PHE A 7 -5.61 -6.22 -6.89
N ASN A 8 -5.25 -7.17 -6.04
CA ASN A 8 -6.14 -8.23 -5.59
C ASN A 8 -7.31 -7.67 -4.77
N LEU A 9 -7.04 -6.71 -3.88
CA LEU A 9 -8.06 -6.05 -3.07
C LEU A 9 -9.00 -5.20 -3.93
N ARG A 10 -8.47 -4.47 -4.91
CA ARG A 10 -9.25 -3.68 -5.86
C ARG A 10 -10.17 -4.57 -6.71
N THR A 11 -9.61 -5.61 -7.34
CA THR A 11 -10.37 -6.52 -8.21
C THR A 11 -11.39 -7.35 -7.44
N LYS A 12 -11.11 -7.75 -6.19
CA LYS A 12 -12.10 -8.41 -5.31
C LYS A 12 -13.32 -7.54 -5.02
N ARG A 13 -13.15 -6.22 -5.03
CA ARG A 13 -14.25 -5.25 -4.88
C ARG A 13 -14.88 -4.84 -6.22
N ASN A 14 -14.44 -5.43 -7.35
CA ASN A 14 -14.86 -5.08 -8.71
C ASN A 14 -14.69 -3.58 -9.02
N LEU A 15 -13.60 -2.97 -8.55
CA LEU A 15 -13.30 -1.57 -8.82
C LEU A 15 -12.34 -1.44 -10.00
N GLU A 16 -12.64 -0.53 -10.92
CA GLU A 16 -11.66 -0.06 -11.88
C GLU A 16 -10.62 0.83 -11.18
N ILE A 17 -9.43 0.95 -11.76
CA ILE A 17 -8.34 1.73 -11.14
C ILE A 17 -8.69 3.21 -11.01
N ASN A 18 -9.42 3.76 -11.99
CA ASN A 18 -9.94 5.14 -11.94
C ASN A 18 -10.96 5.31 -10.81
N GLU A 19 -11.86 4.33 -10.64
CA GLU A 19 -12.87 4.36 -9.58
C GLU A 19 -12.21 4.32 -8.20
N LEU A 20 -11.21 3.45 -8.00
CA LEU A 20 -10.45 3.42 -6.75
C LEU A 20 -9.76 4.76 -6.50
N THR A 21 -9.14 5.35 -7.52
CA THR A 21 -8.46 6.65 -7.42
C THR A 21 -9.42 7.74 -6.95
N ASP A 22 -10.59 7.84 -7.58
CA ASP A 22 -11.62 8.83 -7.24
C ASP A 22 -12.15 8.62 -5.81
N LEU A 23 -12.36 7.36 -5.41
CA LEU A 23 -12.83 7.02 -4.06
C LEU A 23 -11.80 7.39 -2.99
N LEU A 24 -10.52 7.11 -3.21
CA LEU A 24 -9.44 7.48 -2.29
C LEU A 24 -9.32 9.00 -2.18
N ASN A 25 -9.28 9.70 -3.31
CA ASN A 25 -9.20 11.17 -3.36
C ASN A 25 -10.38 11.82 -2.65
N LYS A 26 -11.59 11.30 -2.86
CA LYS A 26 -12.79 11.80 -2.19
C LYS A 26 -12.80 11.53 -0.68
N LYS A 27 -12.32 10.36 -0.23
CA LYS A 27 -12.36 9.96 1.18
C LYS A 27 -11.29 10.67 2.01
N TYR A 28 -10.07 10.78 1.48
CA TYR A 28 -8.90 11.26 2.23
C TYR A 28 -8.42 12.65 1.83
N GLY A 29 -9.06 13.30 0.85
CA GLY A 29 -8.64 14.60 0.35
C GLY A 29 -7.27 14.55 -0.35
N THR A 30 -6.94 13.40 -0.94
CA THR A 30 -5.70 13.17 -1.68
C THR A 30 -5.86 13.58 -3.14
N HIS A 31 -4.74 13.63 -3.86
CA HIS A 31 -4.67 13.93 -5.28
C HIS A 31 -3.91 12.84 -6.03
N TYR A 32 -4.24 11.58 -5.75
CA TYR A 32 -3.65 10.44 -6.45
C TYR A 32 -4.08 10.43 -7.91
N GLU A 33 -3.20 9.94 -8.76
CA GLU A 33 -3.49 9.67 -10.16
C GLU A 33 -3.65 8.16 -10.40
N PRO A 34 -4.46 7.72 -11.38
CA PRO A 34 -4.61 6.30 -11.67
C PRO A 34 -3.28 5.60 -12.04
N HIS A 35 -2.36 6.35 -12.67
CA HIS A 35 -1.02 5.84 -12.98
C HIS A 35 -0.21 5.55 -11.71
N GLN A 36 -0.30 6.41 -10.69
CA GLN A 36 0.37 6.22 -9.41
C GLN A 36 -0.12 4.95 -8.71
N LEU A 37 -1.43 4.70 -8.71
CA LEU A 37 -1.97 3.45 -8.19
C LEU A 37 -1.52 2.24 -9.01
N TRP A 38 -1.39 2.38 -10.33
CA TRP A 38 -0.90 1.31 -11.19
C TRP A 38 0.56 0.98 -10.87
N GLU A 39 1.39 2.00 -10.63
CA GLU A 39 2.78 1.81 -10.19
C GLU A 39 2.85 1.06 -8.86
N TRP A 40 1.98 1.39 -7.90
CA TRP A 40 1.85 0.68 -6.62
C TRP A 40 1.38 -0.77 -6.80
N GLU A 41 0.42 -1.03 -7.70
CA GLU A 41 -0.06 -2.39 -7.99
C GLU A 41 0.99 -3.30 -8.62
N ASN A 42 1.95 -2.71 -9.32
CA ASN A 42 2.99 -3.41 -10.07
C ASN A 42 4.38 -3.30 -9.43
N HIS A 43 4.48 -2.77 -8.20
CA HIS A 43 5.75 -2.57 -7.46
C HIS A 43 6.79 -1.74 -8.23
N GLN A 44 6.34 -0.86 -9.12
CA GLN A 44 7.23 0.10 -9.80
C GLN A 44 7.61 1.23 -8.84
N HIS A 45 6.69 1.58 -7.95
CA HIS A 45 6.88 2.51 -6.86
C HIS A 45 6.13 1.99 -5.64
N GLU A 46 6.69 2.12 -4.44
CA GLU A 46 5.94 1.79 -3.23
C GLU A 46 5.19 3.03 -2.71
N PRO A 47 3.98 2.85 -2.16
CA PRO A 47 3.30 3.95 -1.49
C PRO A 47 4.11 4.44 -0.28
N GLU A 48 4.05 5.74 -0.01
CA GLU A 48 4.58 6.26 1.26
C GLU A 48 3.77 5.72 2.44
N PHE A 49 4.33 5.78 3.65
CA PHE A 49 3.67 5.25 4.85
C PHE A 49 2.25 5.84 5.05
N LYS A 50 2.08 7.15 4.81
CA LYS A 50 0.77 7.80 4.90
C LYS A 50 -0.22 7.27 3.86
N ASP A 51 0.24 6.97 2.65
CA ASP A 51 -0.60 6.44 1.59
C ASP A 51 -0.97 4.98 1.88
N ALA A 52 -0.02 4.19 2.38
CA ALA A 52 -0.26 2.83 2.85
C ALA A 52 -1.29 2.79 3.99
N MET A 53 -1.27 3.76 4.91
CA MET A 53 -2.31 3.93 5.94
C MET A 53 -3.70 4.20 5.33
N ASN A 54 -3.78 5.06 4.32
CA ASN A 54 -5.05 5.35 3.64
C ASN A 54 -5.60 4.11 2.92
N LEU A 55 -4.72 3.33 2.28
CA LEU A 55 -5.07 2.07 1.61
C LEU A 55 -5.54 1.03 2.63
N ALA A 56 -4.82 0.87 3.75
CA ALA A 56 -5.19 0.00 4.86
C ALA A 56 -6.59 0.31 5.41
N ASP A 57 -6.85 1.58 5.72
CA ASP A 57 -8.16 2.04 6.20
C ASP A 57 -9.26 1.87 5.15
N PHE A 58 -8.95 2.02 3.86
CA PHE A 58 -9.93 1.85 2.79
C PHE A 58 -10.31 0.37 2.62
N PHE A 59 -9.31 -0.51 2.63
CA PHE A 59 -9.49 -1.92 2.36
C PHE A 59 -9.83 -2.76 3.59
N ASP A 60 -9.78 -2.16 4.80
CA ASP A 60 -9.87 -2.87 6.09
C ASP A 60 -8.83 -3.99 6.14
N ALA A 61 -7.58 -3.62 5.90
CA ALA A 61 -6.45 -4.53 5.74
C ALA A 61 -5.20 -4.01 6.46
N PRO A 62 -4.28 -4.88 6.90
CA PRO A 62 -3.00 -4.48 7.48
C PRO A 62 -2.18 -3.63 6.49
N TYR A 63 -1.53 -2.57 6.98
CA TYR A 63 -0.79 -1.65 6.12
C TYR A 63 0.50 -2.24 5.57
N GLU A 64 1.05 -3.22 6.28
CA GLU A 64 2.26 -3.97 5.93
C GLU A 64 2.11 -4.66 4.57
N LEU A 65 0.87 -4.96 4.16
CA LEU A 65 0.57 -5.50 2.83
C LEU A 65 0.94 -4.54 1.69
N PHE A 66 1.08 -3.24 1.97
CA PHE A 66 1.34 -2.21 0.98
C PHE A 66 2.78 -1.65 1.01
N VAL A 67 3.60 -2.05 1.99
CA VAL A 67 4.97 -1.52 2.20
C VAL A 67 6.01 -2.63 2.39
N GLU A 68 5.96 -3.65 1.53
CA GLU A 68 6.71 -4.91 1.68
C GLU A 68 8.23 -4.68 1.82
N SER A 69 8.84 -3.75 1.09
CA SER A 69 10.28 -3.44 1.22
C SER A 69 10.63 -2.80 2.56
N LYS A 70 9.82 -1.85 3.03
CA LYS A 70 10.07 -1.13 4.29
C LYS A 70 9.80 -1.99 5.52
N TYR A 71 8.87 -2.94 5.43
CA TYR A 71 8.64 -3.89 6.52
C TYR A 71 9.87 -4.77 6.77
N GLN A 72 10.53 -5.26 5.72
CA GLN A 72 11.76 -6.04 5.84
C GLN A 72 12.92 -5.21 6.42
N GLU A 73 13.07 -3.95 6.01
CA GLU A 73 14.06 -3.05 6.61
C GLU A 73 13.78 -2.76 8.09
N TYR A 74 12.51 -2.57 8.47
CA TYR A 74 12.14 -2.31 9.87
C TYR A 74 12.34 -3.54 10.76
N GLN A 75 12.01 -4.75 10.25
CA GLN A 75 12.30 -6.00 10.95
C GLN A 75 13.80 -6.20 11.16
N GLN A 76 14.63 -5.97 10.13
CA GLN A 76 16.08 -6.03 10.26
C GLN A 76 16.62 -5.03 11.30
N GLN A 77 16.09 -3.81 11.34
CA GLN A 77 16.49 -2.81 12.33
C GLN A 77 16.12 -3.21 13.77
N LEU A 78 14.96 -3.84 13.97
CA LEU A 78 14.54 -4.33 15.29
C LEU A 78 15.37 -5.53 15.74
N GLU A 79 15.62 -6.49 14.84
CA GLU A 79 16.51 -7.64 15.10
C GLU A 79 17.94 -7.20 15.44
N ASP A 80 18.47 -6.19 14.74
CA ASP A 80 19.80 -5.62 15.01
C ASP A 80 19.90 -4.90 16.37
N VAL A 81 18.79 -4.37 16.88
CA VAL A 81 18.73 -3.73 18.20
C VAL A 81 18.67 -4.78 19.31
N ASP A 82 17.91 -5.86 19.12
CA ASP A 82 17.79 -6.95 20.10
C ASP A 82 19.09 -7.76 20.27
N ILE A 83 19.97 -7.82 19.27
CA ILE A 83 21.28 -8.50 19.37
C ILE A 83 22.31 -7.67 20.19
N ARG A 84 22.02 -6.40 20.50
CA ARG A 84 22.94 -5.48 21.21
C ARG A 84 22.61 -5.25 22.69
N LEU A 85 21.62 -5.94 23.24
CA LEU A 85 21.27 -5.96 24.68
C LEU A 85 21.74 -7.27 25.34
#